data_AF-A0A1W9MMU3-F1
#
_entry.id   AF-A0A1W9MMU3-F1
#
_cell.length_a   1.000
_cell.length_b   1.000
_cell.length_c   1.000
_cell.angle_alpha   90.00
_cell.angle_beta   90.00
_cell.angle_gamma   90.00
#
_symmetry.space_group_name_H-M   'P 1'
#
loop_
_entity.id
_entity.type
_entity.pdbx_description
1 polymer ?
#
loop_
_entity_poly.entity_id
_entity_poly.type
_entity_poly.pdbx_seq_one_letter_code
_entity_poly.pdbx_strand_id
1 'polypeptide(L)'
;MAYFHRFSTPFSRREIIVSVILLIVFALAVRLHRLDYESLFMDELRQVSYYPHSFYQIIPEAASTAQPPLDYWIGHIVYFFSYSDFAVRLPSALFGTGAVFFLIILVGNMCSWPSGIGVGIISALLPFNLYFSQEARPYSIAIFFFLCVLWSLNRLLTSQDKRLEKVFLLILFSTAFLYSRTLSPLVVTVVLIFILAGRFCLLIGYDSIACSGEHGYAFLSHKIILKKEHRCILLAILGLLSAIFIYFPSLNVIFTYSGQYADTSFTFDADTVADVIKNFDISPMWRAFVAQTEPLSVPLLILLILSPFFVRQYGVWQGNPLRIICTLLLPGAAFVNLFIFQAKTHMPFRPPYAIYLLPLTLILSAISFQGMWNITEKMQRGPIIRFFLTVIIAILILDVGYSALAFKKIRKKTDWRGLAAYLTQTFNAEDVLIFDALSPYETWEPTFYGFPRYYKGNSRLISMGQIPFACNQMEKLTYEPVLILFQWREYYLTPYSQYPIMLLHDEVKGIDYKRINSDIFLNITNFTGFSVIRLKESTGNLAKDTYTMINRLLLHIPANSGVIELHLAAASLARVIGLRNWQEHLTQAETLFKGHNRAKITDIGNYIKGLATNSGQSGSGKP
;
A
#
# COMPACT_ATOMS: atom_id res chain seq x y z
N MET A 1 -34.63 -14.79 -13.42
CA MET A 1 -35.27 -14.04 -14.51
C MET A 1 -36.25 -12.95 -14.02
N ALA A 2 -36.19 -12.51 -12.74
CA ALA A 2 -37.14 -11.54 -12.15
C ALA A 2 -36.50 -10.26 -11.56
N TYR A 3 -35.30 -9.88 -12.03
CA TYR A 3 -34.52 -8.78 -11.43
C TYR A 3 -34.64 -7.42 -12.13
N PHE A 4 -35.31 -7.34 -13.28
CA PHE A 4 -35.40 -6.10 -14.08
C PHE A 4 -36.64 -5.23 -13.79
N HIS A 5 -37.58 -5.67 -12.95
CA HIS A 5 -38.93 -5.08 -12.94
C HIS A 5 -39.24 -4.06 -11.83
N ARG A 6 -38.31 -3.71 -10.93
CA ARG A 6 -38.63 -2.81 -9.81
C ARG A 6 -38.24 -1.35 -9.97
N PHE A 7 -37.48 -1.00 -11.01
CA PHE A 7 -37.18 0.39 -11.32
C PHE A 7 -37.33 0.57 -12.84
N SER A 8 -38.35 1.31 -13.25
CA SER A 8 -38.55 1.73 -14.64
C SER A 8 -37.42 2.68 -15.04
N THR A 9 -36.28 2.12 -15.43
CA THR A 9 -35.23 2.91 -16.09
C THR A 9 -35.69 3.20 -17.51
N PRO A 10 -35.55 4.44 -18.01
CA PRO A 10 -35.87 4.77 -19.40
C PRO A 10 -34.92 4.08 -20.40
N PHE A 11 -33.84 3.46 -19.91
CA PHE A 11 -32.80 2.87 -20.73
C PHE A 11 -33.09 1.41 -21.10
N SER A 12 -32.87 1.08 -22.37
CA SER A 12 -32.91 -0.31 -22.83
C SER A 12 -31.73 -1.12 -22.28
N ARG A 13 -31.89 -2.45 -22.18
CA ARG A 13 -30.79 -3.36 -21.77
C ARG A 13 -29.54 -3.17 -22.65
N ARG A 14 -29.74 -2.87 -23.94
CA ARG A 14 -28.66 -2.62 -24.89
C ARG A 14 -27.89 -1.34 -24.52
N GLU A 15 -28.57 -0.25 -24.20
CA GLU A 15 -27.95 1.01 -23.78
C GLU A 15 -27.12 0.85 -22.50
N ILE A 16 -27.64 0.09 -21.52
CA ILE A 16 -26.91 -0.19 -20.28
C ILE A 16 -25.61 -0.95 -20.60
N ILE A 17 -25.69 -2.01 -21.40
CA ILE A 17 -24.52 -2.81 -21.78
C ILE A 17 -23.49 -1.95 -22.51
N VAL A 18 -23.92 -1.14 -23.49
CA VAL A 18 -23.04 -0.24 -24.24
C VAL A 18 -22.38 0.78 -23.30
N SER A 19 -23.15 1.37 -22.39
CA SER A 19 -22.63 2.35 -21.42
C SER A 19 -21.57 1.75 -20.50
N VAL A 20 -21.81 0.52 -20.01
CA VAL A 20 -20.83 -0.21 -19.19
C VAL A 20 -19.58 -0.53 -20.01
N ILE A 21 -19.72 -1.02 -21.24
CA ILE A 21 -18.57 -1.33 -22.10
C ILE A 21 -17.73 -0.06 -22.36
N LEU A 22 -18.36 1.05 -22.75
CA LEU A 22 -17.67 2.32 -22.98
C LEU A 22 -16.94 2.81 -21.72
N LEU A 23 -17.59 2.71 -20.56
CA LEU A 23 -16.99 3.09 -19.29
C LEU A 23 -15.81 2.20 -18.90
N ILE A 24 -15.87 0.89 -19.16
CA ILE A 24 -14.75 -0.03 -18.90
C ILE A 24 -13.59 0.22 -19.86
N VAL A 25 -13.86 0.46 -21.15
CA VAL A 25 -12.83 0.86 -22.12
C VAL A 25 -12.17 2.17 -21.69
N PHE A 26 -12.95 3.16 -21.25
CA PHE A 26 -12.44 4.41 -20.71
C PHE A 26 -11.59 4.19 -19.45
N ALA A 27 -12.09 3.41 -18.49
CA ALA A 27 -11.39 3.12 -17.24
C ALA A 27 -10.05 2.41 -17.49
N LEU A 28 -10.00 1.51 -18.48
CA LEU A 28 -8.78 0.86 -18.94
C LEU A 28 -7.83 1.85 -19.59
N ALA A 29 -8.31 2.68 -20.52
CA ALA A 29 -7.49 3.67 -21.21
C ALA A 29 -6.80 4.64 -20.23
N VAL A 30 -7.53 5.14 -19.23
CA VAL A 30 -6.97 6.02 -18.19
C VAL A 30 -5.90 5.30 -17.35
N ARG A 31 -6.05 4.00 -17.09
CA ARG A 31 -5.08 3.19 -16.34
C ARG A 31 -3.86 2.78 -17.18
N LEU A 32 -4.00 2.60 -18.48
CA LEU A 32 -2.86 2.32 -19.38
C LEU A 32 -2.09 3.58 -19.76
N HIS A 33 -2.75 4.74 -19.76
CA HIS A 33 -2.09 6.01 -20.08
C HIS A 33 -0.92 6.30 -19.14
N ARG A 34 0.28 6.39 -19.73
CA ARG A 34 1.56 6.69 -19.05
C ARG A 34 1.91 5.69 -17.94
N LEU A 35 1.57 4.41 -18.12
CA LEU A 35 1.79 3.36 -17.13
C LEU A 35 3.29 3.17 -16.77
N ASP A 36 4.20 3.45 -17.70
CA ASP A 36 5.66 3.39 -17.55
C ASP A 36 6.32 4.77 -17.56
N TYR A 37 5.56 5.85 -17.36
CA TYR A 37 6.11 7.22 -17.40
C TYR A 37 7.02 7.52 -16.20
N GLU A 38 6.66 7.03 -15.01
CA GLU A 38 7.52 7.13 -13.82
C GLU A 38 8.32 5.85 -13.63
N SER A 39 9.56 5.95 -13.12
CA SER A 39 10.35 4.76 -12.75
C SER A 39 9.63 3.94 -11.67
N LEU A 40 9.98 2.66 -11.56
CA LEU A 40 9.51 1.82 -10.46
C LEU A 40 9.95 2.45 -9.14
N PHE A 41 8.98 2.65 -8.24
CA PHE A 41 9.29 3.09 -6.89
C PHE A 41 9.88 1.95 -6.07
N MET A 42 10.43 2.25 -4.91
CA MET A 42 11.19 1.30 -4.12
C MET A 42 10.47 -0.02 -3.82
N ASP A 43 9.23 0.05 -3.33
CA ASP A 43 8.42 -1.14 -3.05
C ASP A 43 8.14 -1.96 -4.32
N GLU A 44 7.99 -1.30 -5.48
CA GLU A 44 7.84 -1.98 -6.78
C GLU A 44 9.14 -2.66 -7.20
N LEU A 45 10.29 -2.00 -7.03
CA LEU A 45 11.60 -2.55 -7.39
C LEU A 45 11.93 -3.80 -6.58
N ARG A 46 11.70 -3.76 -5.26
CA ARG A 46 11.88 -4.92 -4.39
C ARG A 46 10.94 -6.06 -4.77
N GLN A 47 9.69 -5.77 -5.09
CA GLN A 47 8.74 -6.79 -5.52
C GLN A 47 9.15 -7.42 -6.87
N VAL A 48 9.51 -6.59 -7.84
CA VAL A 48 9.92 -7.01 -9.19
C VAL A 48 11.24 -7.78 -9.18
N SER A 49 12.15 -7.54 -8.22
CA SER A 49 13.41 -8.29 -8.13
C SER A 49 13.22 -9.77 -7.84
N TYR A 50 12.06 -10.17 -7.30
CA TYR A 50 11.72 -11.58 -7.03
C TYR A 50 10.98 -12.26 -8.20
N TYR A 51 10.49 -11.50 -9.19
CA TYR A 51 9.75 -12.07 -10.33
C TYR A 51 10.54 -13.07 -11.20
N PRO A 52 11.88 -12.97 -11.36
CA PRO A 52 12.66 -13.96 -12.10
C PRO A 52 12.76 -15.32 -11.41
N HIS A 53 12.46 -15.41 -10.11
CA HIS A 53 12.63 -16.64 -9.34
C HIS A 53 11.49 -17.64 -9.55
N SER A 54 11.73 -18.91 -9.24
CA SER A 54 10.73 -19.96 -9.43
C SER A 54 9.50 -19.78 -8.51
N PHE A 55 8.35 -20.34 -8.90
CA PHE A 55 7.12 -20.31 -8.10
C PHE A 55 7.32 -20.74 -6.63
N TYR A 56 8.21 -21.70 -6.38
CA TYR A 56 8.50 -22.21 -5.04
C TYR A 56 9.36 -21.23 -4.23
N GLN A 57 10.39 -20.63 -4.85
CA GLN A 57 11.27 -19.65 -4.20
C GLN A 57 10.52 -18.36 -3.83
N ILE A 58 9.54 -17.97 -4.64
CA ILE A 58 8.71 -16.78 -4.39
C ILE A 58 7.93 -16.86 -3.06
N ILE A 59 7.59 -18.06 -2.58
CA ILE A 59 6.79 -18.23 -1.36
C ILE A 59 7.50 -17.65 -0.12
N PRO A 60 8.72 -18.11 0.26
CA PRO A 60 9.46 -17.53 1.38
C PRO A 60 9.90 -16.08 1.12
N GLU A 61 10.15 -15.69 -0.14
CA GLU A 61 10.53 -14.31 -0.49
C GLU A 61 9.39 -13.32 -0.26
N ALA A 62 8.18 -13.64 -0.74
CA ALA A 62 6.98 -12.85 -0.45
C ALA A 62 6.70 -12.81 1.06
N ALA A 63 6.85 -13.95 1.74
CA ALA A 63 6.65 -14.07 3.18
C ALA A 63 7.62 -13.20 3.99
N SER A 64 8.88 -13.05 3.55
CA SER A 64 9.86 -12.13 4.17
C SER A 64 9.40 -10.66 4.13
N THR A 65 8.52 -10.31 3.20
CA THR A 65 7.90 -8.97 3.08
C THR A 65 6.51 -8.90 3.73
N ALA A 66 6.16 -9.92 4.53
CA ALA A 66 4.85 -10.09 5.15
C ALA A 66 3.68 -10.07 4.15
N GLN A 67 3.90 -10.57 2.92
CA GLN A 67 2.86 -10.73 1.90
C GLN A 67 2.67 -12.21 1.54
N PRO A 68 1.46 -12.61 1.12
CA PRO A 68 1.27 -13.87 0.42
C PRO A 68 1.70 -13.76 -1.05
N PRO A 69 1.89 -14.89 -1.76
CA PRO A 69 2.62 -14.90 -3.03
C PRO A 69 1.81 -14.62 -4.30
N LEU A 70 0.49 -14.32 -4.23
CA LEU A 70 -0.34 -14.27 -5.44
C LEU A 70 0.11 -13.21 -6.45
N ASP A 71 0.36 -12.00 -5.99
CA ASP A 71 0.79 -10.90 -6.85
C ASP A 71 2.23 -11.11 -7.38
N TYR A 72 3.07 -11.80 -6.61
CA TYR A 72 4.39 -12.24 -7.07
C TYR A 72 4.31 -13.32 -8.16
N TRP A 73 3.41 -14.31 -8.02
CA TRP A 73 3.20 -15.33 -9.04
C TRP A 73 2.62 -14.74 -10.33
N ILE A 74 1.69 -13.78 -10.23
CA ILE A 74 1.19 -13.03 -11.39
C ILE A 74 2.36 -12.26 -12.03
N GLY A 75 3.18 -11.60 -11.22
CA GLY A 75 4.38 -10.89 -11.67
C GLY A 75 5.40 -11.79 -12.38
N HIS A 76 5.65 -13.00 -11.85
CA HIS A 76 6.52 -14.00 -12.46
C HIS A 76 6.07 -14.37 -13.87
N ILE A 77 4.77 -14.67 -14.04
CA ILE A 77 4.20 -15.02 -15.34
C ILE A 77 4.37 -13.85 -16.33
N VAL A 78 4.14 -12.61 -15.88
CA VAL A 78 4.29 -11.42 -16.73
C VAL A 78 5.75 -11.18 -17.10
N TYR A 79 6.65 -11.32 -16.13
CA TYR A 79 8.09 -11.12 -16.30
C TYR A 79 8.67 -12.10 -17.31
N PHE A 80 8.14 -13.33 -17.37
CA PHE A 80 8.51 -14.33 -18.37
C PHE A 80 8.28 -13.83 -19.82
N PHE A 81 7.23 -13.03 -20.05
CA PHE A 81 6.96 -12.46 -21.38
C PHE A 81 7.67 -11.11 -21.60
N SER A 82 7.74 -10.26 -20.58
CA SER A 82 8.40 -8.96 -20.66
C SER A 82 8.79 -8.43 -19.29
N TYR A 83 10.03 -7.96 -19.18
CA TYR A 83 10.56 -7.35 -17.98
C TYR A 83 10.35 -5.84 -17.93
N SER A 84 9.63 -5.21 -18.88
CA SER A 84 9.49 -3.75 -18.93
C SER A 84 8.66 -3.17 -17.78
N ASP A 85 8.88 -1.90 -17.43
CA ASP A 85 8.09 -1.20 -16.39
C ASP A 85 6.59 -1.18 -16.72
N PHE A 86 6.26 -1.11 -18.02
CA PHE A 86 4.88 -1.21 -18.50
C PHE A 86 4.30 -2.59 -18.21
N ALA A 87 5.03 -3.65 -18.57
CA ALA A 87 4.56 -5.03 -18.43
C ALA A 87 4.28 -5.38 -16.97
N VAL A 88 5.22 -5.09 -16.05
CA VAL A 88 5.07 -5.45 -14.63
C VAL A 88 3.92 -4.70 -13.93
N ARG A 89 3.49 -3.54 -14.46
CA ARG A 89 2.33 -2.78 -13.95
C ARG A 89 1.01 -3.12 -14.64
N LEU A 90 1.05 -3.81 -15.78
CA LEU A 90 -0.14 -4.16 -16.56
C LEU A 90 -1.18 -4.97 -15.76
N PRO A 91 -0.79 -5.97 -14.93
CA PRO A 91 -1.77 -6.68 -14.10
C PRO A 91 -2.60 -5.75 -13.23
N SER A 92 -1.94 -4.83 -12.52
CA SER A 92 -2.62 -3.87 -11.65
C SER A 92 -3.60 -2.98 -12.40
N ALA A 93 -3.28 -2.60 -13.64
CA ALA A 93 -4.17 -1.82 -14.50
C ALA A 93 -5.42 -2.63 -14.89
N LEU A 94 -5.25 -3.92 -15.22
CA LEU A 94 -6.34 -4.83 -15.56
C LEU A 94 -7.24 -5.13 -14.36
N PHE A 95 -6.66 -5.49 -13.20
CA PHE A 95 -7.41 -5.75 -11.98
C PHE A 95 -8.12 -4.50 -11.46
N GLY A 96 -7.47 -3.33 -11.52
CA GLY A 96 -8.09 -2.05 -11.20
C GLY A 96 -9.27 -1.70 -12.10
N THR A 97 -9.19 -2.05 -13.39
CA THR A 97 -10.33 -1.91 -14.33
C THR A 97 -11.44 -2.90 -13.99
N GLY A 98 -11.09 -4.15 -13.68
CA GLY A 98 -12.04 -5.17 -13.23
C GLY A 98 -12.76 -4.78 -11.94
N ALA A 99 -12.08 -4.07 -11.03
CA ALA A 99 -12.69 -3.55 -9.81
C ALA A 99 -13.79 -2.53 -10.14
N VAL A 100 -13.55 -1.61 -11.08
CA VAL A 100 -14.59 -0.69 -11.57
C VAL A 100 -15.78 -1.46 -12.13
N PHE A 101 -15.54 -2.51 -12.92
CA PHE A 101 -16.59 -3.37 -13.47
C PHE A 101 -17.45 -4.02 -12.38
N PHE A 102 -16.85 -4.73 -11.43
CA PHE A 102 -17.62 -5.39 -10.37
C PHE A 102 -18.37 -4.40 -9.49
N LEU A 103 -17.81 -3.21 -9.26
CA LEU A 103 -18.49 -2.15 -8.52
C LEU A 103 -19.77 -1.68 -9.23
N ILE A 104 -19.71 -1.46 -10.55
CA ILE A 104 -20.89 -1.11 -11.37
C ILE A 104 -21.94 -2.22 -11.27
N ILE A 105 -21.54 -3.48 -11.41
CA ILE A 105 -22.47 -4.63 -11.36
C ILE A 105 -23.11 -4.77 -9.98
N LEU A 106 -22.34 -4.63 -8.90
CA LEU A 106 -22.83 -4.72 -7.53
C LEU A 106 -23.85 -3.60 -7.24
N VAL A 107 -23.48 -2.35 -7.49
CA VAL A 107 -24.36 -1.20 -7.26
C VAL A 107 -25.56 -1.22 -8.19
N GLY A 108 -25.39 -1.59 -9.46
CA GLY A 108 -26.48 -1.73 -10.43
C GLY A 108 -27.55 -2.72 -9.99
N ASN A 109 -27.14 -3.84 -9.38
CA ASN A 109 -28.04 -4.86 -8.84
C ASN A 109 -28.62 -4.52 -7.45
N MET A 110 -27.89 -3.77 -6.63
CA MET A 110 -28.32 -3.39 -5.28
C MET A 110 -29.21 -2.14 -5.27
N CYS A 111 -29.01 -1.23 -6.22
CA CYS A 111 -29.67 0.05 -6.34
C CYS A 111 -30.33 0.14 -7.71
N SER A 112 -29.69 0.80 -8.67
CA SER A 112 -30.13 0.92 -10.05
C SER A 112 -28.93 1.06 -10.99
N TRP A 113 -29.09 0.73 -12.27
CA TRP A 113 -28.03 0.83 -13.27
C TRP A 113 -27.45 2.24 -13.43
N PRO A 114 -28.24 3.34 -13.42
CA PRO A 114 -27.70 4.70 -13.39
C PRO A 114 -26.78 4.96 -12.18
N SER A 115 -27.18 4.53 -10.99
CA SER A 115 -26.35 4.64 -9.78
C SER A 115 -25.07 3.80 -9.91
N GLY A 116 -25.15 2.61 -10.52
CA GLY A 116 -23.99 1.78 -10.82
C GLY A 116 -23.00 2.45 -11.78
N ILE A 117 -23.49 3.04 -12.87
CA ILE A 117 -22.67 3.79 -13.83
C ILE A 117 -22.04 5.02 -13.17
N GLY A 118 -22.81 5.79 -12.39
CA GLY A 118 -22.29 6.98 -11.68
C GLY A 118 -21.16 6.64 -10.72
N VAL A 119 -21.32 5.60 -9.91
CA VAL A 119 -20.25 5.08 -9.04
C VAL A 119 -19.07 4.57 -9.85
N GLY A 120 -19.33 3.92 -11.00
CA GLY A 120 -18.30 3.48 -11.92
C GLY A 120 -17.44 4.63 -12.46
N ILE A 121 -18.06 5.75 -12.86
CA ILE A 121 -17.35 6.96 -13.32
C ILE A 121 -16.47 7.51 -12.19
N ILE A 122 -17.04 7.68 -10.99
CA ILE A 122 -16.30 8.16 -9.81
C ILE A 122 -15.11 7.23 -9.52
N SER A 123 -15.32 5.91 -9.48
CA SER A 123 -14.28 4.92 -9.22
C SER A 123 -13.22 4.83 -10.33
N ALA A 124 -13.61 5.07 -11.59
CA ALA A 124 -12.69 5.07 -12.72
C ALA A 124 -11.69 6.22 -12.66
N LEU A 125 -12.09 7.37 -12.08
CA LEU A 125 -11.32 8.60 -12.04
C LEU A 125 -10.72 8.93 -10.66
N LEU A 126 -11.19 8.31 -9.57
CA LEU A 126 -10.66 8.52 -8.22
C LEU A 126 -9.11 8.35 -8.16
N PRO A 127 -8.35 9.39 -7.74
CA PRO A 127 -6.88 9.36 -7.73
C PRO A 127 -6.30 8.17 -6.97
N PHE A 128 -6.86 7.81 -5.82
CA PHE A 128 -6.41 6.65 -5.03
C PHE A 128 -6.51 5.35 -5.83
N ASN A 129 -7.67 5.11 -6.46
CA ASN A 129 -7.90 3.90 -7.24
C ASN A 129 -7.02 3.88 -8.49
N LEU A 130 -6.81 5.03 -9.14
CA LEU A 130 -5.88 5.16 -10.27
C LEU A 130 -4.44 4.88 -9.86
N TYR A 131 -3.94 5.45 -8.76
CA TYR A 131 -2.57 5.25 -8.28
C TYR A 131 -2.25 3.77 -8.11
N PHE A 132 -3.09 3.05 -7.36
CA PHE A 132 -2.88 1.63 -7.08
C PHE A 132 -3.23 0.70 -8.24
N SER A 133 -3.89 1.23 -9.28
CA SER A 133 -4.03 0.56 -10.58
C SER A 133 -2.81 0.77 -11.49
N GLN A 134 -1.88 1.66 -11.15
CA GLN A 134 -0.68 1.98 -11.94
C GLN A 134 0.62 1.69 -11.17
N GLU A 135 0.55 0.80 -10.19
CA GLU A 135 1.67 0.39 -9.37
C GLU A 135 1.80 -1.14 -9.39
N ALA A 136 3.00 -1.68 -9.56
CA ALA A 136 3.29 -3.11 -9.56
C ALA A 136 3.27 -3.66 -8.12
N ARG A 137 2.08 -3.60 -7.50
CA ARG A 137 1.81 -3.87 -6.08
C ARG A 137 0.42 -4.54 -5.93
N PRO A 138 0.15 -5.24 -4.81
CA PRO A 138 -1.02 -6.11 -4.69
C PRO A 138 -2.37 -5.40 -4.53
N TYR A 139 -2.40 -4.07 -4.38
CA TYR A 139 -3.56 -3.35 -3.86
C TYR A 139 -4.79 -3.42 -4.78
N SER A 140 -4.62 -3.21 -6.09
CA SER A 140 -5.72 -3.31 -7.07
C SER A 140 -6.24 -4.74 -7.23
N ILE A 141 -5.34 -5.73 -7.15
CA ILE A 141 -5.67 -7.16 -7.13
C ILE A 141 -6.56 -7.48 -5.93
N ALA A 142 -6.20 -6.96 -4.75
CA ALA A 142 -6.95 -7.19 -3.53
C ALA A 142 -8.33 -6.50 -3.55
N ILE A 143 -8.44 -5.26 -4.06
CA ILE A 143 -9.73 -4.58 -4.26
C ILE A 143 -10.61 -5.36 -5.24
N PHE A 144 -10.05 -5.86 -6.34
CA PHE A 144 -10.77 -6.67 -7.32
C PHE A 144 -11.36 -7.93 -6.69
N PHE A 145 -10.54 -8.73 -6.00
CA PHE A 145 -11.01 -9.97 -5.39
C PHE A 145 -11.97 -9.71 -4.22
N PHE A 146 -11.81 -8.61 -3.48
CA PHE A 146 -12.81 -8.19 -2.50
C PHE A 146 -14.20 -7.97 -3.13
N LEU A 147 -14.25 -7.26 -4.26
CA LEU A 147 -15.52 -7.05 -4.98
C LEU A 147 -16.06 -8.37 -5.57
N CYS A 148 -15.19 -9.29 -6.01
CA CYS A 148 -15.60 -10.63 -6.43
C CYS A 148 -16.17 -11.46 -5.27
N VAL A 149 -15.64 -11.33 -4.05
CA VAL A 149 -16.20 -11.93 -2.83
C VAL A 149 -17.59 -11.37 -2.55
N LEU A 150 -17.77 -10.05 -2.56
CA LEU A 150 -19.08 -9.44 -2.38
C LEU A 150 -20.08 -9.88 -3.47
N TRP A 151 -19.63 -9.99 -4.72
CA TRP A 151 -20.46 -10.43 -5.85
C TRP A 151 -20.88 -11.90 -5.74
N SER A 152 -19.94 -12.80 -5.43
CA SER A 152 -20.22 -14.23 -5.27
C SER A 152 -21.09 -14.50 -4.04
N LEU A 153 -20.85 -13.78 -2.94
CA LEU A 153 -21.70 -13.80 -1.74
C LEU A 153 -23.12 -13.33 -2.07
N ASN A 154 -23.26 -12.21 -2.79
CA ASN A 154 -24.56 -11.72 -3.24
C ASN A 154 -25.28 -12.76 -4.11
N ARG A 155 -24.58 -13.38 -5.08
CA ARG A 155 -25.17 -14.44 -5.93
C ARG A 155 -25.62 -15.66 -5.13
N LEU A 156 -24.87 -16.05 -4.09
CA LEU A 156 -25.21 -17.20 -3.23
C LEU A 156 -26.44 -16.88 -2.37
N LEU A 157 -26.46 -15.72 -1.71
CA LEU A 157 -27.53 -15.32 -0.80
C LEU A 157 -28.85 -14.97 -1.50
N THR A 158 -28.81 -14.59 -2.77
CA THR A 158 -30.00 -14.27 -3.57
C THR A 158 -30.46 -15.40 -4.51
N SER A 159 -29.72 -16.51 -4.56
CA SER A 159 -30.00 -17.61 -5.49
C SER A 159 -31.26 -18.38 -5.15
N GLN A 160 -32.01 -18.76 -6.20
CA GLN A 160 -32.99 -19.85 -6.10
C GLN A 160 -32.47 -21.23 -6.59
N ASP A 161 -31.43 -21.29 -7.44
CA ASP A 161 -30.92 -22.51 -8.11
C ASP A 161 -29.43 -22.84 -7.83
N LYS A 162 -28.90 -23.87 -8.54
CA LYS A 162 -27.58 -24.55 -8.43
C LYS A 162 -26.58 -23.88 -7.47
N ARG A 163 -26.50 -24.44 -6.24
CA ARG A 163 -25.74 -23.87 -5.11
C ARG A 163 -24.24 -24.17 -5.14
N LEU A 164 -23.83 -25.31 -5.71
CA LEU A 164 -22.44 -25.76 -5.70
C LEU A 164 -21.51 -24.82 -6.49
N GLU A 165 -21.88 -24.40 -7.71
CA GLU A 165 -21.12 -23.41 -8.50
C GLU A 165 -20.88 -22.13 -7.68
N LYS A 166 -21.90 -21.66 -6.97
CA LYS A 166 -21.85 -20.40 -6.22
C LYS A 166 -20.96 -20.49 -4.99
N VAL A 167 -21.01 -21.63 -4.30
CA VAL A 167 -20.10 -21.93 -3.18
C VAL A 167 -18.67 -22.06 -3.68
N PHE A 168 -18.44 -22.75 -4.80
CA PHE A 168 -17.12 -22.85 -5.41
C PHE A 168 -16.55 -21.48 -5.79
N LEU A 169 -17.35 -20.61 -6.43
CA LEU A 169 -16.94 -19.24 -6.75
C LEU A 169 -16.61 -18.42 -5.48
N LEU A 170 -17.39 -18.58 -4.42
CA LEU A 170 -17.12 -17.91 -3.15
C LEU A 170 -15.80 -18.40 -2.54
N ILE A 171 -15.54 -19.71 -2.54
CA ILE A 171 -14.27 -20.28 -2.06
C ILE A 171 -13.11 -19.73 -2.90
N LEU A 172 -13.20 -19.84 -4.23
CA LEU A 172 -12.17 -19.38 -5.16
C LEU A 172 -11.80 -17.91 -4.95
N PHE A 173 -12.79 -17.02 -4.93
CA PHE A 173 -12.54 -15.58 -4.78
C PHE A 173 -12.10 -15.20 -3.37
N SER A 174 -12.59 -15.89 -2.34
CA SER A 174 -12.16 -15.63 -0.96
C SER A 174 -10.72 -16.11 -0.74
N THR A 175 -10.34 -17.26 -1.31
CA THR A 175 -8.95 -17.72 -1.31
C THR A 175 -8.06 -16.74 -2.08
N ALA A 176 -8.44 -16.33 -3.29
CA ALA A 176 -7.67 -15.35 -4.05
C ALA A 176 -7.54 -14.00 -3.31
N PHE A 177 -8.59 -13.57 -2.61
CA PHE A 177 -8.54 -12.38 -1.77
C PHE A 177 -7.55 -12.53 -0.59
N LEU A 178 -7.59 -13.65 0.12
CA LEU A 178 -6.64 -13.97 1.20
C LEU A 178 -5.19 -14.07 0.71
N TYR A 179 -4.98 -14.63 -0.48
CA TYR A 179 -3.65 -14.71 -1.08
C TYR A 179 -3.16 -13.39 -1.69
N SER A 180 -4.04 -12.40 -1.86
CA SER A 180 -3.64 -11.08 -2.39
C SER A 180 -2.88 -10.23 -1.37
N ARG A 181 -3.22 -10.34 -0.08
CA ARG A 181 -2.65 -9.57 1.03
C ARG A 181 -2.91 -10.26 2.38
N THR A 182 -2.06 -9.99 3.35
CA THR A 182 -2.10 -10.59 4.69
C THR A 182 -3.27 -10.13 5.58
N LEU A 183 -3.15 -8.95 6.19
CA LEU A 183 -4.01 -8.58 7.33
C LEU A 183 -5.43 -8.21 6.91
N SER A 184 -5.60 -7.28 5.96
CA SER A 184 -6.93 -6.76 5.63
C SER A 184 -7.88 -7.78 5.02
N PRO A 185 -7.47 -8.69 4.11
CA PRO A 185 -8.34 -9.75 3.63
C PRO A 185 -8.78 -10.73 4.72
N LEU A 186 -7.86 -11.08 5.63
CA LEU A 186 -8.16 -11.96 6.75
C LEU A 186 -9.20 -11.32 7.69
N VAL A 187 -8.99 -10.06 8.10
CA VAL A 187 -9.93 -9.31 8.95
C VAL A 187 -11.31 -9.22 8.30
N VAL A 188 -11.38 -8.84 7.02
CA VAL A 188 -12.65 -8.73 6.29
C VAL A 188 -13.37 -10.07 6.24
N THR A 189 -12.65 -11.16 5.95
CA THR A 189 -13.23 -12.51 5.86
C THR A 189 -13.78 -12.97 7.22
N VAL A 190 -13.04 -12.73 8.30
CA VAL A 190 -13.46 -13.06 9.66
C VAL A 190 -14.69 -12.25 10.07
N VAL A 191 -14.70 -10.94 9.84
CA VAL A 191 -15.85 -10.08 10.16
C VAL A 191 -17.08 -10.48 9.33
N LEU A 192 -16.90 -10.85 8.06
CA LEU A 192 -17.99 -11.40 7.23
C LEU A 192 -18.58 -12.68 7.83
N ILE A 193 -17.74 -13.61 8.31
CA ILE A 193 -18.21 -14.83 8.98
C ILE A 193 -19.02 -14.48 10.22
N PHE A 194 -18.56 -13.55 11.06
CA PHE A 194 -19.31 -13.12 12.25
C PHE A 194 -20.65 -12.47 11.92
N ILE A 195 -20.71 -11.62 10.89
CA ILE A 195 -21.97 -11.01 10.43
C ILE A 195 -22.94 -12.09 9.95
N LEU A 196 -22.47 -13.07 9.18
CA LEU A 196 -23.30 -14.16 8.68
C LEU A 196 -23.75 -15.12 9.80
N ALA A 197 -22.88 -15.43 10.75
CA ALA A 197 -23.19 -16.23 11.93
C ALA A 197 -24.23 -15.54 12.81
N GLY A 198 -24.07 -14.24 13.08
CA GLY A 198 -25.07 -13.45 13.81
C GLY A 198 -26.42 -13.46 13.12
N ARG A 199 -26.46 -13.31 11.78
CA ARG A 199 -27.70 -13.44 11.00
C ARG A 199 -28.31 -14.84 11.11
N PHE A 200 -27.50 -15.89 11.03
CA PHE A 200 -27.95 -17.27 11.15
C PHE A 200 -28.60 -17.53 12.51
N CYS A 201 -27.97 -17.09 13.60
CA CYS A 201 -28.50 -17.21 14.96
C CYS A 201 -29.83 -16.45 15.13
N LEU A 202 -29.92 -15.22 14.60
CA LEU A 202 -31.16 -14.43 14.66
C LEU A 202 -32.32 -15.10 13.91
N LEU A 203 -32.06 -15.70 12.74
CA LEU A 203 -33.10 -16.39 11.97
C LEU A 203 -33.59 -17.67 12.67
N ILE A 204 -32.67 -18.46 13.24
CA ILE A 204 -33.04 -19.65 14.02
C ILE A 204 -33.82 -19.27 15.28
N GLY A 205 -33.41 -18.21 15.97
CA GLY A 205 -34.10 -17.70 17.16
C GLY A 205 -35.53 -17.26 16.82
N TYR A 206 -35.70 -16.50 15.73
CA TYR A 206 -37.01 -16.05 15.26
C TYR A 206 -37.92 -17.23 14.89
N ASP A 207 -37.42 -18.21 14.12
CA ASP A 207 -38.18 -19.39 13.72
C ASP A 207 -38.56 -20.26 14.92
N SER A 208 -37.67 -20.39 15.92
CA SER A 208 -37.94 -21.12 17.17
C SER A 208 -39.08 -20.47 17.97
N ILE A 209 -39.07 -19.14 18.09
CA ILE A 209 -40.12 -18.38 18.78
C ILE A 209 -41.45 -18.51 18.04
N ALA A 210 -41.44 -18.38 16.71
CA ALA A 210 -42.64 -18.52 15.89
C ALA A 210 -43.28 -19.92 16.03
N CYS A 211 -42.49 -20.99 16.07
CA CYS A 211 -43.01 -22.35 16.27
C CYS A 211 -43.55 -22.59 17.69
N SER A 212 -42.97 -21.94 18.71
CA SER A 212 -43.42 -22.07 20.11
C SER A 212 -44.78 -21.39 20.38
N GLY A 213 -45.19 -20.43 19.53
CA GLY A 213 -46.48 -19.76 19.64
C GLY A 213 -47.67 -20.58 19.11
N GLU A 214 -47.43 -21.60 18.29
CA GLU A 214 -48.52 -22.37 17.69
C GLU A 214 -48.85 -23.65 18.46
N HIS A 215 -47.89 -24.39 19.04
CA HIS A 215 -48.19 -25.59 19.83
C HIS A 215 -47.31 -25.66 21.10
N GLY A 216 -47.92 -25.44 22.26
CA GLY A 216 -47.29 -25.67 23.55
C GLY A 216 -46.90 -27.14 23.72
N TYR A 217 -45.66 -27.37 24.15
CA TYR A 217 -45.11 -28.66 24.59
C TYR A 217 -44.75 -29.70 23.50
N ALA A 218 -43.74 -29.41 22.68
CA ALA A 218 -42.96 -30.45 21.99
C ALA A 218 -41.49 -30.02 21.78
N PHE A 219 -40.78 -29.69 22.87
CA PHE A 219 -39.48 -29.00 22.81
C PHE A 219 -38.27 -29.91 22.51
N LEU A 220 -38.39 -31.25 22.44
CA LEU A 220 -37.19 -32.12 22.47
C LEU A 220 -36.96 -33.08 21.30
N SER A 221 -37.80 -33.11 20.26
CA SER A 221 -37.62 -34.11 19.17
C SER A 221 -37.78 -33.60 17.74
N HIS A 222 -38.04 -32.31 17.52
CA HIS A 222 -38.19 -31.79 16.16
C HIS A 222 -36.84 -31.44 15.52
N LYS A 223 -36.40 -32.34 14.63
CA LYS A 223 -35.32 -32.16 13.65
C LYS A 223 -35.48 -30.77 13.01
N ILE A 224 -34.58 -29.82 13.32
CA ILE A 224 -34.65 -28.46 12.76
C ILE A 224 -34.58 -28.57 11.23
N ILE A 225 -35.72 -28.45 10.55
CA ILE A 225 -35.77 -28.47 9.09
C ILE A 225 -35.22 -27.11 8.63
N LEU A 226 -33.93 -27.08 8.29
CA LEU A 226 -33.27 -25.87 7.80
C LEU A 226 -33.97 -25.39 6.52
N LYS A 227 -34.69 -24.26 6.64
CA LYS A 227 -35.23 -23.48 5.51
C LYS A 227 -34.12 -23.14 4.50
N LYS A 228 -34.54 -22.86 3.26
CA LYS A 228 -33.63 -22.56 2.15
C LYS A 228 -32.63 -21.44 2.47
N GLU A 229 -33.07 -20.40 3.16
CA GLU A 229 -32.25 -19.26 3.55
C GLU A 229 -31.16 -19.64 4.56
N HIS A 230 -31.49 -20.44 5.58
CA HIS A 230 -30.51 -20.96 6.55
C HIS A 230 -29.40 -21.74 5.86
N ARG A 231 -29.77 -22.61 4.89
CA ARG A 231 -28.77 -23.38 4.14
C ARG A 231 -27.84 -22.49 3.32
N CYS A 232 -28.35 -21.41 2.73
CA CYS A 232 -27.51 -20.49 1.94
C CYS A 232 -26.50 -19.74 2.82
N ILE A 233 -26.92 -19.31 4.02
CA ILE A 233 -26.04 -18.65 4.98
C ILE A 233 -24.99 -19.62 5.52
N LEU A 234 -25.40 -20.84 5.88
CA LEU A 234 -24.47 -21.88 6.35
C LEU A 234 -23.44 -22.24 5.26
N LEU A 235 -23.86 -22.41 4.01
CA LEU A 235 -22.95 -22.65 2.89
C LEU A 235 -22.00 -21.48 2.64
N ALA A 236 -22.45 -20.23 2.85
CA ALA A 236 -21.58 -19.07 2.76
C ALA A 236 -20.50 -19.09 3.86
N ILE A 237 -20.89 -19.37 5.11
CA ILE A 237 -19.96 -19.51 6.24
C ILE A 237 -18.94 -20.63 5.97
N LEU A 238 -19.41 -21.81 5.55
CA LEU A 238 -18.55 -22.94 5.22
C LEU A 238 -17.60 -22.61 4.06
N GLY A 239 -18.05 -21.88 3.05
CA GLY A 239 -17.21 -21.43 1.94
C GLY A 239 -16.09 -20.49 2.40
N LEU A 240 -16.40 -19.51 3.26
CA LEU A 240 -15.41 -18.61 3.83
C LEU A 240 -14.42 -19.33 4.76
N LEU A 241 -14.90 -20.25 5.60
CA LEU A 241 -14.04 -21.08 6.45
C LEU A 241 -13.11 -21.98 5.62
N SER A 242 -13.62 -22.56 4.53
CA SER A 242 -12.80 -23.35 3.60
C SER A 242 -11.69 -22.51 2.97
N ALA A 243 -11.97 -21.26 2.62
CA ALA A 243 -10.96 -20.34 2.09
C ALA A 243 -9.87 -20.03 3.12
N ILE A 244 -10.24 -19.80 4.39
CA ILE A 244 -9.27 -19.63 5.49
C ILE A 244 -8.44 -20.90 5.67
N PHE A 245 -9.06 -22.08 5.65
CA PHE A 245 -8.37 -23.35 5.78
C PHE A 245 -7.33 -23.57 4.67
N ILE A 246 -7.67 -23.25 3.41
CA ILE A 246 -6.74 -23.31 2.26
C ILE A 246 -5.60 -22.30 2.40
N TYR A 247 -5.85 -21.13 3.00
CA TYR A 247 -4.85 -20.09 3.21
C TYR A 247 -3.94 -20.35 4.43
N PHE A 248 -4.40 -21.15 5.40
CA PHE A 248 -3.71 -21.37 6.66
C PHE A 248 -2.24 -21.81 6.54
N PRO A 249 -1.86 -22.73 5.64
CA PRO A 249 -0.45 -23.08 5.46
C PRO A 249 0.43 -21.88 5.06
N SER A 250 -0.04 -21.04 4.14
CA SER A 250 0.67 -19.83 3.71
C SER A 250 0.77 -18.79 4.82
N LEU A 251 -0.28 -18.67 5.64
CA LEU A 251 -0.26 -17.78 6.82
C LEU A 251 0.83 -18.20 7.82
N ASN A 252 1.00 -19.51 8.06
CA ASN A 252 2.07 -20.02 8.92
C ASN A 252 3.46 -19.68 8.36
N VAL A 253 3.67 -19.87 7.06
CA VAL A 253 4.93 -19.49 6.41
C VAL A 253 5.20 -18.00 6.59
N ILE A 254 4.19 -17.15 6.41
CA ILE A 254 4.34 -15.71 6.61
C ILE A 254 4.76 -15.41 8.05
N PHE A 255 4.14 -16.00 9.06
CA PHE A 255 4.55 -15.78 10.45
C PHE A 255 5.97 -16.28 10.75
N THR A 256 6.41 -17.38 10.13
CA THR A 256 7.78 -17.88 10.30
C THR A 256 8.83 -16.97 9.67
N TYR A 257 8.58 -16.45 8.47
CA TYR A 257 9.58 -15.70 7.69
C TYR A 257 9.53 -14.17 7.88
N SER A 258 8.40 -13.62 8.37
CA SER A 258 8.27 -12.16 8.54
C SER A 258 9.15 -11.58 9.65
N GLY A 259 9.74 -12.43 10.52
CA GLY A 259 10.65 -12.03 11.60
C GLY A 259 11.99 -11.44 11.15
N GLN A 260 12.31 -11.49 9.85
CA GLN A 260 13.55 -10.93 9.32
C GLN A 260 13.57 -9.38 9.28
N TYR A 261 12.42 -8.70 9.30
CA TYR A 261 12.34 -7.25 9.10
C TYR A 261 11.42 -6.51 10.08
N ALA A 262 10.64 -7.23 10.88
CA ALA A 262 9.85 -6.67 11.98
C ALA A 262 9.77 -7.72 13.08
N ASP A 263 9.76 -7.30 14.34
CA ASP A 263 9.56 -8.22 15.46
C ASP A 263 8.18 -8.89 15.31
N THR A 264 8.18 -10.20 15.05
CA THR A 264 6.98 -11.01 14.82
C THR A 264 6.55 -11.79 16.04
N SER A 265 7.15 -11.53 17.20
CA SER A 265 6.72 -12.09 18.48
C SER A 265 5.27 -11.65 18.75
N PHE A 266 4.33 -12.53 18.41
CA PHE A 266 2.90 -12.28 18.52
C PHE A 266 2.43 -12.74 19.90
N THR A 267 2.67 -11.93 20.93
CA THR A 267 2.06 -12.15 22.24
C THR A 267 0.94 -11.15 22.44
N PHE A 268 -0.31 -11.61 22.30
CA PHE A 268 -1.47 -10.91 22.86
C PHE A 268 -1.39 -11.02 24.37
N ASP A 269 -0.53 -10.22 24.98
CA ASP A 269 -0.53 -10.07 26.42
C ASP A 269 -1.73 -9.20 26.83
N ALA A 270 -2.29 -9.47 28.00
CA ALA A 270 -3.40 -8.70 28.54
C ALA A 270 -3.01 -7.22 28.70
N ASP A 271 -1.74 -6.95 29.01
CA ASP A 271 -1.19 -5.61 29.15
C ASP A 271 -1.18 -4.86 27.81
N THR A 272 -0.72 -5.48 26.73
CA THR A 272 -0.73 -4.86 25.38
C THR A 272 -2.15 -4.54 24.94
N VAL A 273 -3.11 -5.44 25.20
CA VAL A 273 -4.52 -5.21 24.91
C VAL A 273 -5.06 -4.03 25.72
N ALA A 274 -4.77 -3.99 27.02
CA ALA A 274 -5.19 -2.91 27.90
C ALA A 274 -4.61 -1.55 27.46
N ASP A 275 -3.36 -1.52 27.02
CA ASP A 275 -2.70 -0.30 26.55
C ASP A 275 -3.28 0.20 25.23
N VAL A 276 -3.58 -0.69 24.29
CA VAL A 276 -4.28 -0.32 23.04
C VAL A 276 -5.67 0.20 23.34
N ILE A 277 -6.40 -0.39 24.28
CA ILE A 277 -7.74 0.09 24.67
C ILE A 277 -7.64 1.50 25.27
N LYS A 278 -6.65 1.76 26.13
CA LYS A 278 -6.45 3.07 26.77
C LYS A 278 -6.04 4.16 25.76
N ASN A 279 -5.19 3.83 24.81
CA ASN A 279 -4.57 4.78 23.87
C ASN A 279 -5.09 4.63 22.43
N PHE A 280 -6.31 4.11 22.25
CA PHE A 280 -6.86 3.81 20.93
C PHE A 280 -7.02 5.08 20.08
N ASP A 281 -6.23 5.22 19.02
CA ASP A 281 -6.27 6.38 18.14
C ASP A 281 -7.01 6.07 16.82
N ILE A 282 -8.14 6.73 16.56
CA ILE A 282 -8.90 6.57 15.31
C ILE A 282 -8.36 7.41 14.14
N SER A 283 -7.49 8.39 14.43
CA SER A 283 -6.92 9.31 13.45
C SER A 283 -6.32 8.62 12.21
N PRO A 284 -5.62 7.47 12.31
CA PRO A 284 -5.08 6.82 11.13
C PRO A 284 -6.15 6.27 10.18
N MET A 285 -7.29 5.81 10.71
CA MET A 285 -8.42 5.38 9.88
C MET A 285 -9.11 6.57 9.21
N TRP A 286 -9.20 7.71 9.90
CA TRP A 286 -9.68 8.96 9.32
C TRP A 286 -8.78 9.43 8.16
N ARG A 287 -7.46 9.45 8.37
CA ARG A 287 -6.49 9.77 7.31
C ARG A 287 -6.61 8.83 6.12
N ALA A 288 -6.77 7.53 6.38
CA ALA A 288 -7.01 6.54 5.33
C ALA A 288 -8.30 6.83 4.56
N PHE A 289 -9.39 7.16 5.24
CA PHE A 289 -10.66 7.54 4.61
C PHE A 289 -10.50 8.75 3.70
N VAL A 290 -9.91 9.84 4.19
CA VAL A 290 -9.71 11.08 3.42
C VAL A 290 -8.83 10.81 2.19
N ALA A 291 -7.66 10.18 2.38
CA ALA A 291 -6.75 9.88 1.27
C ALA A 291 -7.35 8.94 0.22
N GLN A 292 -8.23 8.01 0.63
CA GLN A 292 -8.89 7.09 -0.28
C GLN A 292 -10.02 7.74 -1.10
N THR A 293 -10.69 8.73 -0.53
CA THR A 293 -11.93 9.30 -1.08
C THR A 293 -11.78 10.69 -1.69
N GLU A 294 -10.60 11.31 -1.55
CA GLU A 294 -10.28 12.62 -2.15
C GLU A 294 -10.57 12.62 -3.67
N PRO A 295 -11.20 13.69 -4.20
CA PRO A 295 -11.59 14.94 -3.53
C PRO A 295 -12.96 14.88 -2.83
N LEU A 296 -13.66 13.75 -2.91
CA LEU A 296 -15.05 13.60 -2.48
C LEU A 296 -15.22 13.20 -1.01
N SER A 297 -14.22 13.42 -0.15
CA SER A 297 -14.25 12.89 1.22
C SER A 297 -15.45 13.37 2.03
N VAL A 298 -15.76 14.67 1.99
CA VAL A 298 -16.92 15.25 2.69
C VAL A 298 -18.26 14.76 2.14
N PRO A 299 -18.57 14.87 0.82
CA PRO A 299 -19.85 14.41 0.30
C PRO A 299 -20.05 12.90 0.47
N LEU A 300 -19.00 12.09 0.30
CA LEU A 300 -19.08 10.65 0.56
C LEU A 300 -19.27 10.34 2.04
N LEU A 301 -18.69 11.12 2.96
CA LEU A 301 -18.93 10.95 4.40
C LEU A 301 -20.39 11.21 4.77
N ILE A 302 -20.99 12.28 4.23
CA ILE A 302 -22.41 12.60 4.46
C ILE A 302 -23.29 11.44 3.97
N LEU A 303 -23.05 10.96 2.75
CA LEU A 303 -23.80 9.83 2.20
C LEU A 303 -23.56 8.53 2.99
N LEU A 304 -22.33 8.29 3.46
CA LEU A 304 -21.99 7.15 4.29
C LEU A 304 -22.75 7.16 5.63
N ILE A 305 -22.81 8.30 6.31
CA ILE A 305 -23.53 8.44 7.58
C ILE A 305 -25.04 8.21 7.39
N LEU A 306 -25.60 8.60 6.24
CA LEU A 306 -27.00 8.38 5.92
C LEU A 306 -27.32 6.93 5.52
N SER A 307 -26.32 6.09 5.23
CA SER A 307 -26.55 4.76 4.67
C SER A 307 -27.35 3.81 5.58
N PRO A 308 -27.14 3.76 6.91
CA PRO A 308 -27.92 2.88 7.78
C PRO A 308 -29.42 3.23 7.79
N PHE A 309 -29.75 4.52 7.69
CA PHE A 309 -31.14 5.00 7.62
C PHE A 309 -31.84 4.47 6.36
N PHE A 310 -31.20 4.61 5.20
CA PHE A 310 -31.78 4.13 3.94
C PHE A 310 -31.83 2.61 3.85
N VAL A 311 -30.81 1.91 4.37
CA VAL A 311 -30.82 0.44 4.47
C VAL A 311 -32.01 -0.03 5.30
N ARG A 312 -32.32 0.64 6.42
CA ARG A 312 -33.51 0.36 7.22
C ARG A 312 -34.80 0.63 6.44
N GLN A 313 -34.89 1.75 5.71
CA GLN A 313 -36.07 2.11 4.91
C GLN A 313 -36.36 1.10 3.80
N TYR A 314 -35.32 0.53 3.20
CA TYR A 314 -35.47 -0.55 2.22
C TYR A 314 -35.91 -1.90 2.80
N GLY A 315 -36.00 -2.00 4.12
CA GLY A 315 -36.27 -3.23 4.86
C GLY A 315 -34.97 -3.95 5.22
N VAL A 316 -34.70 -4.06 6.53
CA VAL A 316 -33.52 -4.79 7.04
C VAL A 316 -33.64 -6.24 6.59
N TRP A 317 -32.66 -6.73 5.83
CA TRP A 317 -32.64 -8.04 5.18
C TRP A 317 -33.67 -8.29 4.06
N GLN A 318 -34.51 -7.31 3.70
CA GLN A 318 -35.44 -7.43 2.58
C GLN A 318 -34.78 -7.05 1.25
N GLY A 319 -35.10 -7.81 0.19
CA GLY A 319 -34.52 -7.61 -1.13
C GLY A 319 -33.09 -8.12 -1.23
N ASN A 320 -32.10 -7.22 -1.17
CA ASN A 320 -30.69 -7.59 -1.30
C ASN A 320 -29.98 -7.55 0.07
N PRO A 321 -29.58 -8.71 0.64
CA PRO A 321 -28.95 -8.78 1.97
C PRO A 321 -27.57 -8.13 2.02
N LEU A 322 -26.93 -7.89 0.87
CA LEU A 322 -25.62 -7.26 0.83
C LEU A 322 -25.65 -5.82 1.36
N ARG A 323 -26.80 -5.15 1.31
CA ARG A 323 -26.98 -3.77 1.81
C ARG A 323 -26.61 -3.66 3.30
N ILE A 324 -27.18 -4.53 4.12
CA ILE A 324 -26.91 -4.55 5.57
C ILE A 324 -25.56 -5.19 5.88
N ILE A 325 -25.11 -6.19 5.11
CA ILE A 325 -23.76 -6.77 5.25
C ILE A 325 -22.70 -5.68 5.07
N CYS A 326 -22.77 -4.87 4.01
CA CYS A 326 -21.82 -3.77 3.79
C CYS A 326 -21.85 -2.74 4.92
N THR A 327 -23.04 -2.39 5.43
CA THR A 327 -23.22 -1.42 6.52
C THR A 327 -22.57 -1.89 7.82
N LEU A 328 -22.62 -3.20 8.12
CA LEU A 328 -21.98 -3.78 9.30
C LEU A 328 -20.48 -4.05 9.07
N LEU A 329 -20.11 -4.43 7.85
CA LEU A 329 -18.74 -4.81 7.50
C LEU A 329 -17.78 -3.63 7.56
N LEU A 330 -18.16 -2.45 7.04
CA LEU A 330 -17.26 -1.29 7.01
C LEU A 330 -16.76 -0.88 8.41
N PRO A 331 -17.63 -0.55 9.40
CA PRO A 331 -17.17 -0.18 10.74
C PRO A 331 -16.53 -1.37 11.47
N GLY A 332 -17.07 -2.59 11.33
CA GLY A 332 -16.53 -3.78 11.99
C GLY A 332 -15.11 -4.11 11.53
N ALA A 333 -14.87 -4.13 10.22
CA ALA A 333 -13.54 -4.39 9.68
C ALA A 333 -12.57 -3.22 9.95
N ALA A 334 -13.03 -1.96 9.86
CA ALA A 334 -12.20 -0.81 10.20
C ALA A 334 -11.70 -0.86 11.65
N PHE A 335 -12.60 -1.14 12.61
CA PHE A 335 -12.24 -1.25 14.01
C PHE A 335 -11.26 -2.39 14.27
N VAL A 336 -11.59 -3.61 13.83
CA VAL A 336 -10.74 -4.80 14.08
C VAL A 336 -9.37 -4.66 13.42
N ASN A 337 -9.30 -4.14 12.19
CA ASN A 337 -8.03 -3.96 11.48
C ASN A 337 -7.15 -2.93 12.17
N LEU A 338 -7.71 -1.79 12.58
CA LEU A 338 -6.97 -0.74 13.29
C LEU A 338 -6.50 -1.22 14.66
N PHE A 339 -7.34 -1.93 15.40
CA PHE A 339 -7.01 -2.50 16.71
C PHE A 339 -5.83 -3.47 16.61
N ILE A 340 -5.88 -4.44 15.68
CA ILE A 340 -4.78 -5.38 15.45
C ILE A 340 -3.51 -4.66 15.01
N PHE A 341 -3.64 -3.63 14.16
CA PHE A 341 -2.47 -2.88 13.68
C PHE A 341 -1.75 -2.13 14.81
N GLN A 342 -2.50 -1.45 15.68
CA GLN A 342 -1.93 -0.73 16.83
C GLN A 342 -1.36 -1.67 17.89
N ALA A 343 -1.96 -2.85 18.07
CA ALA A 343 -1.41 -3.88 18.94
C ALA A 343 -0.10 -4.48 18.41
N LYS A 344 0.08 -4.51 17.08
CA LYS A 344 1.21 -5.21 16.45
C LYS A 344 2.40 -4.29 16.14
N THR A 345 2.16 -3.04 15.78
CA THR A 345 3.23 -2.19 15.21
C THR A 345 3.13 -0.73 15.64
N HIS A 346 4.30 -0.13 15.91
CA HIS A 346 4.44 1.32 16.05
C HIS A 346 4.65 2.06 14.71
N MET A 347 4.67 1.32 13.59
CA MET A 347 4.81 1.91 12.25
C MET A 347 3.57 2.77 11.90
N PRO A 348 3.73 3.83 11.08
CA PRO A 348 2.59 4.63 10.66
C PRO A 348 1.62 3.79 9.81
N PHE A 349 0.33 3.82 10.17
CA PHE A 349 -0.74 3.19 9.40
C PHE A 349 -0.87 3.88 8.04
N ARG A 350 -0.62 3.14 6.95
CA ARG A 350 -0.72 3.66 5.58
C ARG A 350 -2.15 3.50 5.06
N PRO A 351 -2.69 4.49 4.32
CA PRO A 351 -4.03 4.40 3.71
C PRO A 351 -4.37 3.08 3.01
N PRO A 352 -3.47 2.44 2.22
CA PRO A 352 -3.80 1.17 1.57
C PRO A 352 -3.87 -0.05 2.50
N TYR A 353 -3.58 0.07 3.80
CA TYR A 353 -3.80 -1.05 4.74
C TYR A 353 -5.29 -1.35 4.95
N ALA A 354 -6.18 -0.41 4.66
CA ALA A 354 -7.64 -0.58 4.67
C ALA A 354 -8.23 -0.56 3.24
N ILE A 355 -7.74 -1.42 2.35
CA ILE A 355 -8.19 -1.50 0.93
C ILE A 355 -9.71 -1.67 0.71
N TYR A 356 -10.44 -2.22 1.69
CA TYR A 356 -11.88 -2.44 1.62
C TYR A 356 -12.69 -1.16 1.88
N LEU A 357 -12.07 -0.12 2.42
CA LEU A 357 -12.73 1.10 2.85
C LEU A 357 -13.36 1.83 1.65
N LEU A 358 -12.56 2.15 0.62
CA LEU A 358 -13.05 2.81 -0.60
C LEU A 358 -14.24 2.08 -1.27
N PRO A 359 -14.14 0.80 -1.66
CA PRO A 359 -15.25 0.11 -2.34
C PRO A 359 -16.52 0.06 -1.48
N LEU A 360 -16.40 -0.17 -0.17
CA LEU A 360 -17.56 -0.16 0.72
C LEU A 360 -18.16 1.23 0.88
N THR A 361 -17.34 2.28 1.02
CA THR A 361 -17.82 3.66 1.05
C THR A 361 -18.59 4.02 -0.21
N LEU A 362 -18.10 3.64 -1.39
CA LEU A 362 -18.78 3.89 -2.66
C LEU A 362 -20.11 3.13 -2.76
N ILE A 363 -20.15 1.85 -2.36
CA ILE A 363 -21.40 1.06 -2.33
C ILE A 363 -22.43 1.70 -1.38
N LEU A 364 -22.03 2.04 -0.16
CA LEU A 364 -22.92 2.61 0.85
C LEU A 364 -23.40 4.01 0.46
N SER A 365 -22.53 4.82 -0.13
CA SER A 365 -22.90 6.14 -0.63
C SER A 365 -23.92 6.06 -1.76
N ALA A 366 -23.80 5.05 -2.63
CA ALA A 366 -24.76 4.80 -3.70
C ALA A 366 -26.14 4.37 -3.17
N ILE A 367 -26.18 3.59 -2.09
CA ILE A 367 -27.42 3.21 -1.42
C ILE A 367 -28.12 4.46 -0.87
N SER A 368 -27.37 5.36 -0.22
CA SER A 368 -27.93 6.62 0.30
C SER A 368 -28.42 7.53 -0.81
N PHE A 369 -27.63 7.69 -1.88
CA PHE A 369 -28.03 8.48 -3.03
C PHE A 369 -29.32 7.94 -3.68
N GLN A 370 -29.39 6.62 -3.91
CA GLN A 370 -30.60 5.98 -4.44
C GLN A 370 -31.80 6.16 -3.49
N GLY A 371 -31.57 6.07 -2.19
CA GLY A 371 -32.59 6.29 -1.17
C GLY A 371 -33.17 7.70 -1.23
N MET A 372 -32.30 8.71 -1.29
CA MET A 372 -32.70 10.11 -1.47
C MET A 372 -33.49 10.29 -2.76
N TRP A 373 -33.02 9.73 -3.87
CA TRP A 373 -33.73 9.78 -5.15
C TRP A 373 -35.15 9.20 -5.06
N ASN A 374 -35.30 8.02 -4.45
CA ASN A 374 -36.61 7.37 -4.31
C ASN A 374 -37.58 8.17 -3.43
N ILE A 375 -37.09 8.90 -2.42
CA ILE A 375 -37.93 9.80 -1.62
C ILE A 375 -38.49 10.92 -2.49
N THR A 376 -37.67 11.51 -3.37
CA THR A 376 -38.10 12.63 -4.21
C THR A 376 -39.23 12.27 -5.18
N GLU A 377 -39.35 11.01 -5.59
CA GLU A 377 -40.44 10.54 -6.46
C GLU A 377 -41.82 10.69 -5.82
N LYS A 378 -41.89 10.71 -4.48
CA LYS A 378 -43.13 10.85 -3.71
C LYS A 378 -43.46 12.30 -3.34
N MET A 379 -42.57 13.25 -3.65
CA MET A 379 -42.72 14.65 -3.26
C MET A 379 -43.30 15.50 -4.38
N GLN A 380 -44.20 16.45 -4.07
CA GLN A 380 -44.74 17.40 -5.06
C GLN A 380 -43.63 18.23 -5.74
N ARG A 381 -42.61 18.67 -4.99
CA ARG A 381 -41.43 19.37 -5.53
C ARG A 381 -40.29 18.42 -5.97
N GLY A 382 -40.58 17.13 -6.12
CA GLY A 382 -39.61 16.10 -6.49
C GLY A 382 -38.78 16.38 -7.74
N PRO A 383 -39.36 16.87 -8.86
CA PRO A 383 -38.60 17.20 -10.07
C PRO A 383 -37.50 18.24 -9.85
N ILE A 384 -37.80 19.28 -9.07
CA ILE A 384 -36.85 20.36 -8.75
C ILE A 384 -35.68 19.80 -7.94
N ILE A 385 -35.96 18.98 -6.91
CA ILE A 385 -34.92 18.37 -6.09
C ILE A 385 -34.03 17.42 -6.92
N ARG A 386 -34.62 16.62 -7.81
CA ARG A 386 -33.88 15.73 -8.71
C ARG A 386 -32.97 16.49 -9.67
N PHE A 387 -33.40 17.64 -10.16
CA PHE A 387 -32.54 18.53 -10.95
C PHE A 387 -31.31 18.96 -10.14
N PHE A 388 -31.49 19.46 -8.91
CA PHE A 388 -30.37 19.83 -8.05
C PHE A 388 -29.47 18.65 -7.70
N LEU A 389 -30.01 17.47 -7.39
CA LEU A 389 -29.22 16.25 -7.13
C LEU A 389 -28.37 15.86 -8.35
N THR A 390 -28.92 16.00 -9.55
CA THR A 390 -28.20 15.72 -10.81
C THR A 390 -27.08 16.72 -11.03
N VAL A 391 -27.34 18.02 -10.79
CA VAL A 391 -26.33 19.08 -10.86
C VAL A 391 -25.21 18.83 -9.85
N ILE A 392 -25.54 18.46 -8.60
CA ILE A 392 -24.56 18.11 -7.57
C ILE A 392 -23.69 16.94 -8.04
N ILE A 393 -24.27 15.85 -8.54
CA ILE A 393 -23.47 14.73 -9.06
C ILE A 393 -22.57 15.16 -10.21
N ALA A 394 -23.07 15.97 -11.14
CA ALA A 394 -22.26 16.46 -12.26
C ALA A 394 -21.04 17.25 -11.75
N ILE A 395 -21.23 18.11 -10.74
CA ILE A 395 -20.13 18.84 -10.08
C ILE A 395 -19.14 17.86 -9.43
N LEU A 396 -19.63 16.86 -8.69
CA LEU A 396 -18.76 15.85 -8.06
C LEU A 396 -17.96 15.05 -9.10
N ILE A 397 -18.56 14.69 -10.24
CA ILE A 397 -17.85 14.01 -11.33
C ILE A 397 -16.78 14.92 -11.96
N LEU A 398 -17.09 16.20 -12.16
CA LEU A 398 -16.13 17.18 -12.67
C LEU A 398 -14.96 17.37 -11.70
N ASP A 399 -15.22 17.43 -10.40
CA ASP A 399 -14.19 17.55 -9.36
C ASP A 399 -13.25 16.33 -9.32
N VAL A 400 -13.80 15.11 -9.38
CA VAL A 400 -12.97 13.89 -9.52
C VAL A 400 -12.19 13.92 -10.83
N GLY A 401 -12.79 14.36 -11.93
CA GLY A 401 -12.10 14.51 -13.22
C GLY A 401 -10.93 15.50 -13.16
N TYR A 402 -11.12 16.64 -12.49
CA TYR A 402 -10.07 17.62 -12.25
C TYR A 402 -8.94 17.04 -11.38
N SER A 403 -9.30 16.35 -10.30
CA SER A 403 -8.35 15.69 -9.41
C SER A 403 -7.58 14.56 -10.11
N ALA A 404 -8.22 13.79 -10.99
CA ALA A 404 -7.57 12.80 -11.86
C ALA A 404 -6.54 13.44 -12.80
N LEU A 405 -6.86 14.60 -13.39
CA LEU A 405 -5.93 15.34 -14.23
C LEU A 405 -4.73 15.88 -13.43
N ALA A 406 -4.99 16.42 -12.23
CA ALA A 406 -3.93 16.85 -11.32
C ALA A 406 -3.01 15.68 -10.92
N PHE A 407 -3.61 14.53 -10.60
CA PHE A 407 -2.91 13.27 -10.37
C PHE A 407 -2.00 12.88 -11.55
N LYS A 408 -2.44 13.02 -12.80
CA LYS A 408 -1.63 12.65 -13.98
C LYS A 408 -0.48 13.63 -14.28
N LYS A 409 -0.51 14.85 -13.74
CA LYS A 409 0.52 15.89 -13.98
C LYS A 409 1.69 15.82 -12.99
N ILE A 410 1.45 15.38 -11.75
CA ILE A 410 2.47 15.34 -10.70
C ILE A 410 3.35 14.08 -10.81
N ARG A 411 4.68 14.24 -10.77
CA ARG A 411 5.62 13.13 -10.57
C ARG A 411 5.74 12.84 -9.08
N LYS A 412 5.36 11.62 -8.71
CA LYS A 412 5.33 11.10 -7.35
C LYS A 412 6.53 10.23 -7.06
N LYS A 413 6.93 9.34 -7.97
CA LYS A 413 7.93 8.30 -7.72
C LYS A 413 9.36 8.82 -7.92
N THR A 414 10.34 8.12 -7.34
CA THR A 414 11.76 8.45 -7.47
C THR A 414 12.23 8.26 -8.92
N ASP A 415 13.04 9.17 -9.43
CA ASP A 415 13.49 9.14 -10.83
C ASP A 415 14.77 8.32 -11.03
N TRP A 416 14.65 7.00 -10.81
CA TRP A 416 15.77 6.08 -11.00
C TRP A 416 16.30 6.04 -12.43
N ARG A 417 15.43 6.11 -13.45
CA ARG A 417 15.85 6.15 -14.86
C ARG A 417 16.63 7.40 -15.20
N GLY A 418 16.14 8.57 -14.78
CA GLY A 418 16.83 9.85 -14.99
C GLY A 418 18.20 9.85 -14.31
N LEU A 419 18.25 9.41 -13.05
CA LEU A 419 19.49 9.26 -12.29
C LEU A 419 20.46 8.30 -13.00
N ALA A 420 20.02 7.09 -13.33
CA ALA A 420 20.87 6.08 -13.94
C ALA A 420 21.40 6.50 -15.33
N ALA A 421 20.57 7.16 -16.14
CA ALA A 421 20.98 7.69 -17.45
C ALA A 421 22.06 8.78 -17.29
N TYR A 422 21.84 9.72 -16.37
CA TYR A 422 22.82 10.77 -16.06
C TYR A 422 24.15 10.17 -15.59
N LEU A 423 24.10 9.22 -14.65
CA LEU A 423 25.31 8.60 -14.11
C LEU A 423 26.07 7.80 -15.19
N THR A 424 25.36 7.08 -16.06
CA THR A 424 25.97 6.29 -17.14
C THR A 424 26.61 7.16 -18.22
N GLN A 425 26.05 8.35 -18.48
CA GLN A 425 26.58 9.28 -19.48
C GLN A 425 27.71 10.17 -18.95
N THR A 426 27.73 10.45 -17.65
CA THR A 426 28.63 11.44 -17.06
C THR A 426 29.88 10.81 -16.44
N PHE A 427 29.76 9.58 -15.91
CA PHE A 427 30.81 8.96 -15.09
C PHE A 427 31.32 7.66 -15.70
N ASN A 428 32.60 7.37 -15.45
CA ASN A 428 33.35 6.27 -16.02
C ASN A 428 33.91 5.34 -14.92
N ALA A 429 34.79 4.41 -15.29
CA ALA A 429 35.40 3.46 -14.36
C ALA A 429 36.38 4.11 -13.35
N GLU A 430 36.77 5.36 -13.59
CA GLU A 430 37.64 6.18 -12.72
C GLU A 430 36.85 6.98 -11.67
N ASP A 431 35.53 6.83 -11.64
CA ASP A 431 34.65 7.43 -10.65
C ASP A 431 34.15 6.38 -9.66
N VAL A 432 34.04 6.76 -8.39
CA VAL A 432 33.44 5.93 -7.34
C VAL A 432 32.11 6.53 -6.92
N LEU A 433 31.03 5.80 -7.19
CA LEU A 433 29.68 6.15 -6.80
C LEU A 433 29.44 5.66 -5.36
N ILE A 434 29.28 6.61 -4.44
CA ILE A 434 29.04 6.37 -3.02
C ILE A 434 27.54 6.57 -2.76
N PHE A 435 26.88 5.62 -2.10
CA PHE A 435 25.45 5.73 -1.78
C PHE A 435 25.22 5.90 -0.29
N ASP A 436 24.27 6.78 0.01
CA ASP A 436 23.77 6.96 1.35
C ASP A 436 22.30 7.35 1.29
N ALA A 437 21.54 6.95 2.31
CA ALA A 437 20.15 7.30 2.43
C ALA A 437 19.79 8.05 3.71
N LEU A 438 20.73 8.28 4.63
CA LEU A 438 20.45 8.82 5.96
C LEU A 438 19.36 8.00 6.69
N SER A 439 19.31 6.70 6.40
CA SER A 439 18.45 5.75 7.10
C SER A 439 18.93 5.62 8.54
N PRO A 440 18.01 5.52 9.52
CA PRO A 440 18.41 5.17 10.88
C PRO A 440 19.30 3.91 10.88
N TYR A 441 20.40 3.94 11.63
CA TYR A 441 21.40 2.87 11.62
C TYR A 441 20.78 1.47 11.85
N GLU A 442 21.20 0.49 11.05
CA GLU A 442 20.65 -0.89 11.00
C GLU A 442 19.18 -1.04 10.64
N THR A 443 18.50 0.04 10.26
CA THR A 443 17.20 -0.08 9.59
C THR A 443 17.40 -0.37 8.11
N TRP A 444 16.34 -0.85 7.48
CA TRP A 444 16.35 -1.12 6.05
C TRP A 444 16.69 0.15 5.26
N GLU A 445 17.62 0.03 4.32
CA GLU A 445 18.07 1.14 3.49
C GLU A 445 17.43 1.15 2.10
N PRO A 446 17.10 2.34 1.56
CA PRO A 446 16.63 2.49 0.19
C PRO A 446 17.68 2.38 -0.91
N THR A 447 18.90 1.95 -0.57
CA THR A 447 20.06 2.00 -1.46
C THR A 447 20.05 0.84 -2.46
N PHE A 448 20.57 1.09 -3.67
CA PHE A 448 20.82 0.12 -4.75
C PHE A 448 19.65 -0.58 -5.46
N TYR A 449 18.41 -0.62 -4.96
CA TYR A 449 17.35 -1.43 -5.61
C TYR A 449 17.06 -1.07 -7.07
N GLY A 450 17.18 0.21 -7.44
CA GLY A 450 16.98 0.66 -8.83
C GLY A 450 18.15 0.35 -9.76
N PHE A 451 19.35 0.16 -9.22
CA PHE A 451 20.59 0.07 -10.01
C PHE A 451 20.68 -1.17 -10.88
N PRO A 452 20.47 -2.41 -10.36
CA PRO A 452 20.51 -3.62 -11.19
C PRO A 452 19.58 -3.55 -12.40
N ARG A 453 18.48 -2.78 -12.28
CA ARG A 453 17.49 -2.61 -13.34
C ARG A 453 17.86 -1.52 -14.34
N TYR A 454 18.21 -0.32 -13.87
CA TYR A 454 18.33 0.87 -14.72
C TYR A 454 19.76 1.30 -15.05
N TYR A 455 20.72 1.06 -14.15
CA TYR A 455 22.11 1.49 -14.35
C TYR A 455 22.85 0.50 -15.26
N LYS A 456 23.57 1.04 -16.25
CA LYS A 456 24.33 0.28 -17.25
C LYS A 456 25.78 0.75 -17.39
N GLY A 457 26.25 1.60 -16.47
CA GLY A 457 27.63 2.06 -16.43
C GLY A 457 28.56 1.09 -15.72
N ASN A 458 29.86 1.42 -15.73
CA ASN A 458 30.94 0.58 -15.19
C ASN A 458 31.64 1.21 -13.99
N SER A 459 31.09 2.29 -13.41
CA SER A 459 31.66 2.95 -12.25
C SER A 459 31.63 2.04 -11.02
N ARG A 460 32.58 2.21 -10.11
CA ARG A 460 32.64 1.42 -8.88
C ARG A 460 31.56 1.87 -7.91
N LEU A 461 30.89 0.93 -7.25
CA LEU A 461 29.79 1.18 -6.32
C LEU A 461 30.25 0.85 -4.90
N ILE A 462 29.98 1.75 -3.94
CA ILE A 462 30.20 1.49 -2.51
C ILE A 462 29.10 2.15 -1.69
N SER A 463 28.64 1.52 -0.61
CA SER A 463 27.74 2.18 0.36
C SER A 463 28.53 2.91 1.45
N MET A 464 27.92 3.93 2.05
CA MET A 464 28.56 4.68 3.15
C MET A 464 29.00 3.77 4.30
N GLY A 465 28.13 2.84 4.74
CA GLY A 465 28.45 1.85 5.76
C GLY A 465 29.61 0.88 5.43
N GLN A 466 30.02 0.75 4.16
CA GLN A 466 31.17 -0.08 3.76
C GLN A 466 32.52 0.66 3.83
N ILE A 467 32.51 2.00 3.85
CA ILE A 467 33.72 2.83 3.84
C ILE A 467 34.68 2.52 4.99
N PRO A 468 34.22 2.27 6.24
CA PRO A 468 35.12 1.91 7.33
C PRO A 468 36.07 0.76 7.00
N PHE A 469 35.62 -0.22 6.21
CA PHE A 469 36.40 -1.40 5.84
C PHE A 469 37.20 -1.23 4.54
N ALA A 470 36.87 -0.22 3.73
CA ALA A 470 37.53 0.07 2.44
C ALA A 470 38.53 1.24 2.49
N CYS A 471 38.54 2.01 3.59
CA CYS A 471 39.30 3.27 3.73
C CYS A 471 40.79 3.18 3.35
N ASN A 472 41.50 2.11 3.75
CA ASN A 472 42.92 1.89 3.41
C ASN A 472 43.17 1.75 1.91
N GLN A 473 42.21 1.20 1.15
CA GLN A 473 42.31 1.10 -0.30
C GLN A 473 41.97 2.44 -0.94
N MET A 474 40.96 3.14 -0.41
CA MET A 474 40.54 4.45 -0.92
C MET A 474 41.65 5.50 -0.83
N GLU A 475 42.50 5.46 0.21
CA GLU A 475 43.64 6.38 0.34
C GLU A 475 44.60 6.31 -0.85
N LYS A 476 44.74 5.12 -1.46
CA LYS A 476 45.70 4.84 -2.54
C LYS A 476 45.14 5.12 -3.93
N LEU A 477 43.86 5.45 -4.04
CA LEU A 477 43.18 5.63 -5.33
C LEU A 477 43.02 7.12 -5.67
N THR A 478 43.29 7.44 -6.93
CA THR A 478 43.17 8.80 -7.49
C THR A 478 41.80 9.07 -8.13
N TYR A 479 40.80 8.27 -7.79
CA TYR A 479 39.45 8.38 -8.35
C TYR A 479 38.65 9.50 -7.71
N GLU A 480 37.72 10.07 -8.46
CA GLU A 480 36.80 11.09 -7.94
C GLU A 480 35.59 10.44 -7.24
N PRO A 481 35.25 10.88 -6.00
CA PRO A 481 34.03 10.44 -5.34
C PRO A 481 32.80 11.20 -5.86
N VAL A 482 31.74 10.45 -6.15
CA VAL A 482 30.42 10.96 -6.48
C VAL A 482 29.43 10.42 -5.47
N LEU A 483 28.90 11.28 -4.60
CA LEU A 483 27.93 10.85 -3.59
C LEU A 483 26.51 10.96 -4.14
N ILE A 484 25.74 9.89 -4.01
CA ILE A 484 24.35 9.79 -4.39
C ILE A 484 23.53 9.68 -3.11
N LEU A 485 22.90 10.78 -2.74
CA LEU A 485 22.11 10.91 -1.53
C LEU A 485 20.62 10.71 -1.83
N PHE A 486 19.99 9.71 -1.22
CA PHE A 486 18.55 9.52 -1.30
C PHE A 486 17.82 10.66 -0.57
N GLN A 487 16.78 11.22 -1.20
CA GLN A 487 15.95 12.26 -0.59
C GLN A 487 14.64 11.67 -0.09
N TRP A 488 14.52 11.57 1.23
CA TRP A 488 13.27 11.22 1.88
C TRP A 488 12.22 12.32 1.69
N ARG A 489 11.01 11.91 1.30
CA ARG A 489 9.88 12.82 1.08
C ARG A 489 8.56 12.12 1.38
N GLU A 490 7.56 12.93 1.67
CA GLU A 490 6.17 12.47 1.72
C GLU A 490 5.59 12.36 0.29
N TYR A 491 4.74 11.35 0.08
CA TYR A 491 4.12 11.10 -1.22
C TYR A 491 2.64 11.46 -1.18
N TYR A 492 2.25 12.48 -1.93
CA TYR A 492 0.86 12.93 -2.06
C TYR A 492 0.23 12.41 -3.36
N LEU A 493 -1.07 12.10 -3.36
CA LEU A 493 -1.77 11.65 -4.57
C LEU A 493 -1.87 12.79 -5.59
N THR A 494 -2.26 13.96 -5.11
CA THR A 494 -2.48 15.18 -5.89
C THR A 494 -1.83 16.38 -5.17
N PRO A 495 -1.66 17.53 -5.85
CA PRO A 495 -1.24 18.77 -5.20
C PRO A 495 -2.21 19.29 -4.12
N TYR A 496 -3.44 18.78 -4.09
CA TYR A 496 -4.50 19.18 -3.17
C TYR A 496 -4.69 18.19 -2.03
N SER A 497 -3.90 17.11 -1.99
CA SER A 497 -4.04 16.07 -0.99
C SER A 497 -3.76 16.59 0.40
N GLN A 498 -4.74 16.42 1.29
CA GLN A 498 -4.61 16.83 2.69
C GLN A 498 -3.61 15.95 3.46
N TYR A 499 -3.53 14.67 3.12
CA TYR A 499 -2.64 13.71 3.77
C TYR A 499 -1.79 12.97 2.74
N PRO A 500 -0.52 12.67 3.04
CA PRO A 500 0.31 11.83 2.18
C PRO A 500 -0.08 10.34 2.31
N ILE A 501 0.11 9.59 1.23
CA ILE A 501 -0.05 8.12 1.18
C ILE A 501 1.10 7.43 1.92
N MET A 502 2.29 8.04 1.87
CA MET A 502 3.49 7.57 2.56
C MET A 502 4.03 8.72 3.40
N LEU A 503 3.88 8.57 4.72
CA LEU A 503 4.37 9.46 5.76
C LEU A 503 5.85 9.18 6.03
N LEU A 504 6.61 10.22 6.33
CA LEU A 504 7.96 10.11 6.85
C LEU A 504 7.95 9.75 8.34
N HIS A 505 8.99 9.05 8.79
CA HIS A 505 9.26 8.86 10.21
C HIS A 505 9.82 10.15 10.81
N ASP A 506 9.56 10.39 12.09
CA ASP A 506 9.94 11.64 12.77
C ASP A 506 11.46 11.88 12.74
N GLU A 507 12.28 10.82 12.79
CA GLU A 507 13.74 10.92 12.72
C GLU A 507 14.24 11.53 11.39
N VAL A 508 13.53 11.27 10.29
CA VAL A 508 13.93 11.64 8.93
C VAL A 508 13.31 12.96 8.47
N LYS A 509 12.22 13.38 9.12
CA LYS A 509 11.42 14.57 8.76
C LYS A 509 12.20 15.90 8.89
N GLY A 510 13.30 15.92 9.64
CA GLY A 510 14.09 17.13 9.92
C GLY A 510 15.15 17.51 8.89
N ILE A 511 15.33 16.75 7.80
CA ILE A 511 16.40 16.99 6.83
C ILE A 511 16.01 18.11 5.85
N ASP A 512 16.74 19.23 5.87
CA ASP A 512 16.56 20.34 4.93
C ASP A 512 17.54 20.25 3.74
N TYR A 513 17.13 19.53 2.70
CA TYR A 513 17.93 19.37 1.48
C TYR A 513 18.23 20.70 0.76
N LYS A 514 17.47 21.79 1.01
CA LYS A 514 17.78 23.09 0.39
C LYS A 514 19.07 23.69 0.95
N ARG A 515 19.38 23.46 2.23
CA ARG A 515 20.64 23.90 2.83
C ARG A 515 21.84 23.18 2.24
N ILE A 516 21.72 21.87 2.05
CA ILE A 516 22.74 21.06 1.36
C ILE A 516 22.99 21.64 -0.04
N ASN A 517 21.93 21.95 -0.79
CA ASN A 517 22.02 22.57 -2.12
C ASN A 517 22.71 23.95 -2.16
N SER A 518 22.80 24.65 -1.03
CA SER A 518 23.41 25.97 -0.94
C SER A 518 24.89 25.96 -0.55
N ASP A 519 25.48 24.78 -0.34
CA ASP A 519 26.87 24.66 0.09
C ASP A 519 27.85 25.18 -0.98
N ILE A 520 28.78 26.04 -0.57
CA ILE A 520 29.69 26.71 -1.50
C ILE A 520 30.75 25.77 -2.11
N PHE A 521 31.06 24.63 -1.47
CA PHE A 521 32.08 23.68 -1.94
C PHE A 521 31.50 22.49 -2.71
N LEU A 522 30.20 22.27 -2.62
CA LEU A 522 29.52 21.15 -3.28
C LEU A 522 28.91 21.60 -4.62
N ASN A 523 29.04 20.74 -5.63
CA ASN A 523 28.28 20.82 -6.87
C ASN A 523 27.19 19.76 -6.84
N ILE A 524 25.91 20.18 -6.87
CA ILE A 524 24.78 19.29 -6.65
C ILE A 524 23.83 19.29 -7.84
N THR A 525 23.58 18.11 -8.37
CA THR A 525 22.58 17.86 -9.41
C THR A 525 21.40 17.12 -8.80
N ASN A 526 20.22 17.76 -8.79
CA ASN A 526 19.03 17.21 -8.16
C ASN A 526 18.17 16.42 -9.15
N PHE A 527 17.74 15.24 -8.72
CA PHE A 527 16.72 14.43 -9.36
C PHE A 527 15.52 14.31 -8.43
N THR A 528 14.40 13.85 -8.96
CA THR A 528 13.23 13.58 -8.15
C THR A 528 13.54 12.44 -7.16
N GLY A 529 13.81 12.78 -5.90
CA GLY A 529 14.15 11.82 -4.84
C GLY A 529 15.65 11.49 -4.67
N PHE A 530 16.56 12.19 -5.36
CA PHE A 530 18.01 12.00 -5.21
C PHE A 530 18.79 13.30 -5.39
N SER A 531 19.94 13.39 -4.73
CA SER A 531 20.95 14.42 -4.99
C SER A 531 22.25 13.74 -5.41
N VAL A 532 22.80 14.12 -6.56
CA VAL A 532 24.15 13.73 -6.98
C VAL A 532 25.10 14.85 -6.59
N ILE A 533 26.03 14.56 -5.70
CA ILE A 533 26.88 15.53 -5.00
C ILE A 533 28.34 15.26 -5.38
N ARG A 534 29.06 16.32 -5.76
CA ARG A 534 30.50 16.32 -6.05
C ARG A 534 31.18 17.50 -5.36
N LEU A 535 32.51 17.45 -5.24
CA LEU A 535 33.29 18.64 -4.91
C LEU A 535 33.44 19.53 -6.15
N LYS A 536 33.48 20.84 -5.95
CA LYS A 536 33.84 21.79 -7.02
C LYS A 536 35.33 21.72 -7.37
N GLU A 537 36.15 21.48 -6.36
CA GLU A 537 37.60 21.32 -6.48
C GLU A 537 37.98 19.98 -5.85
N SER A 538 38.45 19.03 -6.67
CA SER A 538 38.94 17.72 -6.22
C SER A 538 40.43 17.80 -5.90
N THR A 539 40.85 17.10 -4.85
CA THR A 539 42.28 16.93 -4.53
C THR A 539 42.94 15.77 -5.27
N GLY A 540 42.16 15.02 -6.07
CA GLY A 540 42.63 13.82 -6.78
C GLY A 540 42.92 12.64 -5.85
N ASN A 541 42.40 12.66 -4.62
CA ASN A 541 42.54 11.57 -3.65
C ASN A 541 41.16 11.18 -3.13
N LEU A 542 40.76 9.94 -3.43
CA LEU A 542 39.41 9.45 -3.14
C LEU A 542 39.06 9.55 -1.65
N ALA A 543 39.98 9.18 -0.75
CA ALA A 543 39.74 9.24 0.69
C ALA A 543 39.58 10.68 1.19
N LYS A 544 40.48 11.59 0.80
CA LYS A 544 40.48 12.99 1.23
C LYS A 544 39.27 13.75 0.71
N ASP A 545 38.89 13.52 -0.54
CA ASP A 545 37.73 14.15 -1.14
C ASP A 545 36.42 13.62 -0.54
N THR A 546 36.31 12.30 -0.33
CA THR A 546 35.15 11.70 0.34
C THR A 546 34.99 12.24 1.76
N TYR A 547 36.09 12.32 2.51
CA TYR A 547 36.09 12.88 3.87
C TYR A 547 35.62 14.34 3.88
N THR A 548 36.09 15.14 2.92
CA THR A 548 35.68 16.55 2.77
C THR A 548 34.20 16.66 2.48
N MET A 549 33.65 15.84 1.58
CA MET A 549 32.23 15.81 1.26
C MET A 549 31.37 15.47 2.48
N ILE A 550 31.74 14.43 3.24
CA ILE A 550 30.99 14.01 4.44
C ILE A 550 30.92 15.15 5.45
N ASN A 551 32.04 15.83 5.71
CA ASN A 551 32.05 16.97 6.64
C ASN A 551 31.16 18.12 6.19
N ARG A 552 31.14 18.45 4.89
CA ARG A 552 30.24 19.49 4.38
C ARG A 552 28.77 19.11 4.59
N LEU A 553 28.42 17.83 4.43
CA LEU A 553 27.04 17.36 4.66
C LEU A 553 26.64 17.42 6.12
N LEU A 554 27.53 16.99 7.03
CA LEU A 554 27.27 16.99 8.48
C LEU A 554 26.99 18.40 9.05
N LEU A 555 27.41 19.47 8.37
CA LEU A 555 27.06 20.84 8.76
C LEU A 555 25.57 21.18 8.60
N HIS A 556 24.88 20.49 7.69
CA HIS A 556 23.51 20.83 7.29
C HIS A 556 22.46 19.82 7.76
N ILE A 557 22.88 18.65 8.23
CA ILE A 557 21.99 17.54 8.62
C ILE A 557 21.87 17.49 10.16
N PRO A 558 20.66 17.33 10.72
CA PRO A 558 20.49 17.20 12.17
C PRO A 558 21.19 15.95 12.73
N ALA A 559 21.77 16.09 13.93
CA ALA A 559 22.45 14.99 14.61
C ALA A 559 21.44 13.97 15.19
N ASN A 560 21.24 12.87 14.47
CA ASN A 560 20.34 11.77 14.85
C ASN A 560 20.94 10.40 14.44
N SER A 561 20.16 9.33 14.58
CA SER A 561 20.54 7.95 14.20
C SER A 561 20.93 7.79 12.73
N GLY A 562 20.45 8.66 11.83
CA GLY A 562 20.67 8.58 10.38
C GLY A 562 22.05 9.06 9.92
N VAL A 563 22.80 9.79 10.76
CA VAL A 563 24.17 10.27 10.42
C VAL A 563 25.27 9.38 10.99
N ILE A 564 24.92 8.28 11.68
CA ILE A 564 25.90 7.38 12.30
C ILE A 564 26.85 6.81 11.25
N GLU A 565 26.34 6.37 10.08
CA GLU A 565 27.20 5.86 9.00
C GLU A 565 28.17 6.91 8.47
N LEU A 566 27.71 8.16 8.30
CA LEU A 566 28.55 9.27 7.90
C LEU A 566 29.67 9.52 8.92
N HIS A 567 29.36 9.50 10.22
CA HIS A 567 30.36 9.68 11.28
C HIS A 567 31.37 8.52 11.32
N LEU A 568 30.94 7.27 11.17
CA LEU A 568 31.84 6.12 11.13
C LEU A 568 32.75 6.15 9.89
N ALA A 569 32.19 6.48 8.72
CA ALA A 569 32.95 6.68 7.49
C ALA A 569 33.96 7.83 7.66
N ALA A 570 33.55 8.99 8.16
CA ALA A 570 34.43 10.13 8.41
C ALA A 570 35.55 9.80 9.40
N ALA A 571 35.25 9.09 10.50
CA ALA A 571 36.24 8.66 11.47
C ALA A 571 37.30 7.73 10.84
N SER A 572 36.86 6.74 10.06
CA SER A 572 37.78 5.81 9.39
C SER A 572 38.68 6.51 8.36
N LEU A 573 38.14 7.42 7.54
CA LEU A 573 38.90 8.16 6.54
C LEU A 573 39.88 9.13 7.20
N ALA A 574 39.44 9.91 8.19
CA ALA A 574 40.30 10.82 8.94
C ALA A 574 41.46 10.08 9.60
N ARG A 575 41.21 8.88 10.14
CA ARG A 575 42.23 8.04 10.75
C ARG A 575 43.32 7.63 9.76
N VAL A 576 42.94 7.17 8.58
CA VAL A 576 43.89 6.72 7.54
C VAL A 576 44.67 7.90 6.95
N ILE A 577 44.01 9.04 6.71
CA ILE A 577 44.64 10.28 6.20
C ILE A 577 45.55 10.95 7.25
N GLY A 578 45.49 10.54 8.52
CA GLY A 578 46.31 11.07 9.61
C GLY A 578 45.78 12.37 10.26
N LEU A 579 44.49 12.67 10.12
CA LEU A 579 43.84 13.81 10.77
C LEU A 579 43.47 13.46 12.22
N ARG A 580 43.57 14.41 13.16
CA ARG A 580 43.33 14.19 14.61
C ARG A 580 41.86 14.27 15.03
N ASN A 581 40.95 14.62 14.14
CA ASN A 581 39.52 14.77 14.45
C ASN A 581 38.73 13.45 14.27
N TRP A 582 39.39 12.34 13.93
CA TRP A 582 38.73 11.04 13.81
C TRP A 582 38.07 10.59 15.13
N GLN A 583 38.66 10.92 16.30
CA GLN A 583 38.08 10.58 17.59
C GLN A 583 36.77 11.33 17.86
N GLU A 584 36.63 12.57 17.39
CA GLU A 584 35.40 13.36 17.56
C GLU A 584 34.26 12.72 16.78
N HIS A 585 34.48 12.35 15.53
CA HIS A 585 33.47 11.66 14.72
C HIS A 585 33.07 10.32 15.34
N LEU A 586 34.03 9.54 15.84
CA LEU A 586 33.75 8.26 16.50
C LEU A 586 32.90 8.47 17.76
N THR A 587 33.24 9.48 18.57
CA THR A 587 32.47 9.84 19.77
C THR A 587 31.04 10.23 19.42
N GLN A 588 30.83 11.02 18.36
CA GLN A 588 29.49 11.38 17.88
C GLN A 588 28.69 10.17 17.40
N ALA A 589 29.31 9.21 16.70
CA ALA A 589 28.64 7.97 16.31
C ALA A 589 28.19 7.15 17.54
N GLU A 590 29.03 7.07 18.57
CA GLU A 590 28.72 6.36 19.82
C GLU A 590 27.64 7.05 20.67
N THR A 591 27.58 8.39 20.68
CA THR A 591 26.60 9.16 21.48
C THR A 591 25.21 9.21 20.86
N LEU A 592 25.11 9.22 19.52
CA LEU A 592 23.85 9.29 18.80
C LEU A 592 23.07 7.95 18.80
N PHE A 593 23.70 6.87 19.22
CA PHE A 593 23.08 5.54 19.26
C PHE A 593 22.24 5.32 20.53
N LYS A 594 20.97 4.90 20.35
CA LYS A 594 20.02 4.65 21.46
C LYS A 594 19.48 3.20 21.52
N GLY A 595 20.05 2.26 20.74
CA GLY A 595 19.49 0.93 20.50
C GLY A 595 20.16 -0.24 21.26
N HIS A 596 19.69 -1.47 20.97
CA HIS A 596 20.12 -2.72 21.61
C HIS A 596 21.48 -3.27 21.11
N ASN A 597 22.00 -2.79 19.96
CA ASN A 597 23.22 -3.32 19.31
C ASN A 597 24.47 -2.42 19.48
N ARG A 598 24.68 -1.83 20.66
CA ARG A 598 25.86 -0.98 20.95
C ARG A 598 27.18 -1.70 20.67
N ALA A 599 27.19 -3.03 20.83
CA ALA A 599 28.33 -3.89 20.54
C ALA A 599 28.87 -3.70 19.12
N LYS A 600 28.01 -3.63 18.09
CA LYS A 600 28.48 -3.50 16.69
C LYS A 600 29.15 -2.18 16.37
N ILE A 601 28.60 -1.06 16.84
CA ILE A 601 29.26 0.25 16.68
C ILE A 601 30.58 0.27 17.44
N THR A 602 30.61 -0.34 18.63
CA THR A 602 31.83 -0.48 19.43
C THR A 602 32.87 -1.34 18.72
N ASP A 603 32.46 -2.42 18.06
CA ASP A 603 33.34 -3.30 17.28
C ASP A 603 33.94 -2.56 16.08
N ILE A 604 33.11 -1.81 15.33
CA ILE A 604 33.58 -0.95 14.24
C ILE A 604 34.51 0.13 14.79
N GLY A 605 34.19 0.74 15.93
CA GLY A 605 35.04 1.72 16.60
C GLY A 605 36.40 1.14 17.01
N ASN A 606 36.43 -0.09 17.53
CA ASN A 606 37.65 -0.81 17.85
C ASN A 606 38.47 -1.14 16.59
N TYR A 607 37.80 -1.53 15.51
CA TYR A 607 38.43 -1.71 14.22
C TYR A 607 39.07 -0.41 13.72
N ILE A 608 38.37 0.73 13.78
CA ILE A 608 38.87 2.05 13.38
C ILE A 608 40.09 2.44 14.23
N LYS A 609 40.06 2.21 15.55
CA LYS A 609 41.20 2.46 16.45
C LYS A 609 42.45 1.66 16.04
N GLY A 610 42.25 0.43 15.55
CA GLY A 610 43.30 -0.46 15.08
C GLY A 610 43.88 -0.13 13.69
N LEU A 611 43.29 0.81 12.94
CA LEU A 611 43.81 1.23 11.65
C LEU A 611 45.17 1.94 11.80
N ALA A 612 46.15 1.49 11.01
CA ALA A 612 47.48 2.11 10.95
C ALA A 612 47.39 3.49 10.28
N THR A 613 48.18 4.44 10.78
CA THR A 613 48.37 5.76 10.14
C THR A 613 49.54 5.63 9.17
N ASN A 614 49.30 5.79 7.86
CA ASN A 614 50.38 5.78 6.87
C ASN A 614 51.05 7.15 6.74
N SER A 615 51.42 7.77 7.86
CA SER A 615 52.30 8.94 7.83
C SER A 615 53.76 8.47 7.76
N GLY A 616 54.25 8.17 6.56
CA GLY A 616 55.68 8.23 6.22
C GLY A 616 56.49 6.94 6.25
N GLN A 617 56.61 6.28 5.09
CA GLN A 617 57.85 5.61 4.69
C GLN A 617 58.32 6.19 3.35
N SER A 618 59.04 7.31 3.40
CA SER A 618 60.17 7.49 2.48
C SER A 618 61.34 6.69 3.06
N GLY A 619 61.50 5.46 2.60
CA GLY A 619 62.56 4.55 3.05
C GLY A 619 62.97 3.65 1.90
N SER A 620 64.09 4.03 1.27
CA SER A 620 64.89 3.31 0.29
C SER A 620 64.65 1.79 0.15
N GLY A 621 64.32 1.39 -1.08
CA GLY A 621 64.53 0.02 -1.58
C GLY A 621 64.42 0.01 -3.10
N LYS A 622 65.55 0.22 -3.79
CA LYS A 622 65.71 -0.03 -5.24
C LYS A 622 65.87 -1.54 -5.50
N PRO A 623 65.78 -1.99 -6.76
CA PRO A 623 64.75 -1.75 -7.76
C PRO A 623 63.79 -2.95 -7.91
#